data_AF-X1BGJ4-F1
#
_entry.id   AF-X1BGJ4-F1
#
_cell.length_a   1.000
_cell.length_b   1.000
_cell.length_c   1.000
_cell.angle_alpha   90.00
_cell.angle_beta   90.00
_cell.angle_gamma   90.00
#
_symmetry.space_group_name_H-M   'P 1'
#
loop_
_entity.id
_entity.type
_entity.pdbx_description
1 polymer ?
#
loop_
_entity_poly.entity_id
_entity_poly.type
_entity_poly.pdbx_seq_one_letter_code
_entity_poly.pdbx_strand_id
1 'polypeptide(L)'
;IPYDCLRYENEDSIEQMGWAIGQEILKGARYVKKHPQLFAVYVTNFSCGPDSFLVGYFRDIMKNKPSLTLELDSHSADTGINTRIEAFLDIVERFKKLNIQDQEQSPFSPARLEIKRSQIRYISSEGVSVSLYDPRVKVVFPSMGRITTEIAAATFRGIGFNADSVPNPSFKTLLAGRGNTSCKECLPLILTVGSLLEYLEQRKDEKELTLYFMPTTSGGCRFSQYHVFLKKLVGKKQLKNVAFLSLNTANSYGGVMGTFDMIKIVYGLIIGDIMDDIKNVILALAKDKEKALQI
;
A
#
# COMPACT_ATOMS: atom_id res chain seq x y z
N ILE A 1 -10.58 -5.69 29.19
CA ILE A 1 -9.40 -6.58 29.26
C ILE A 1 -8.34 -5.98 28.35
N PRO A 2 -7.20 -5.55 28.89
CA PRO A 2 -6.04 -5.13 28.10
C PRO A 2 -5.61 -6.21 27.08
N TYR A 3 -5.07 -5.82 25.93
CA TYR A 3 -4.78 -6.77 24.85
C TYR A 3 -3.68 -7.77 25.22
N ASP A 4 -2.68 -7.34 25.99
CA ASP A 4 -1.54 -8.10 26.53
C ASP A 4 -1.96 -9.22 27.51
N CYS A 5 -3.20 -9.21 27.99
CA CYS A 5 -3.78 -10.29 28.79
C CYS A 5 -4.44 -11.40 27.94
N LEU A 6 -4.50 -11.23 26.61
CA LEU A 6 -5.10 -12.21 25.70
C LEU A 6 -4.03 -13.19 25.19
N ARG A 7 -4.43 -14.47 25.02
CA ARG A 7 -3.54 -15.53 24.49
C ARG A 7 -3.49 -15.52 22.96
N TYR A 8 -2.91 -14.48 22.38
CA TYR A 8 -2.83 -14.27 20.92
C TYR A 8 -1.51 -14.72 20.29
N GLU A 9 -0.64 -15.40 21.03
CA GLU A 9 0.72 -15.76 20.60
C GLU A 9 0.73 -16.61 19.32
N ASN A 10 -0.29 -17.46 19.16
CA ASN A 10 -0.50 -18.34 18.01
C ASN A 10 -1.18 -17.64 16.82
N GLU A 11 -1.60 -16.39 16.95
CA GLU A 11 -2.16 -15.64 15.84
C GLU A 11 -1.04 -15.05 14.97
N ASP A 12 -1.25 -15.07 13.67
CA ASP A 12 -0.37 -14.39 12.74
C ASP A 12 -0.59 -12.88 12.79
N SER A 13 0.44 -12.11 12.42
CA SER A 13 0.29 -10.68 12.14
C SER A 13 0.00 -10.43 10.65
N ILE A 14 0.15 -9.19 10.18
CA ILE A 14 0.15 -8.86 8.76
C ILE A 14 1.58 -8.96 8.22
N GLU A 15 1.69 -9.35 6.95
CA GLU A 15 2.96 -9.42 6.23
C GLU A 15 3.75 -8.11 6.37
N GLN A 16 5.05 -8.21 6.64
CA GLN A 16 5.97 -7.06 6.75
C GLN A 16 5.55 -5.98 7.77
N MET A 17 4.81 -6.33 8.82
CA MET A 17 4.51 -5.40 9.92
C MET A 17 5.77 -5.10 10.75
N GLY A 18 6.43 -3.97 10.46
CA GLY A 18 7.68 -3.58 11.12
C GLY A 18 7.52 -3.02 12.54
N TRP A 19 6.30 -2.67 12.96
CA TRP A 19 6.03 -2.10 14.28
C TRP A 19 5.63 -3.21 15.27
N ALA A 20 6.40 -3.40 16.34
CA ALA A 20 6.14 -4.43 17.36
C ALA A 20 4.71 -4.33 17.93
N ILE A 21 4.29 -3.13 18.36
CA ILE A 21 2.93 -2.90 18.85
C ILE A 21 1.86 -3.16 17.78
N GLY A 22 2.17 -2.83 16.51
CA GLY A 22 1.29 -3.15 15.39
C GLY A 22 1.13 -4.65 15.20
N GLN A 23 2.18 -5.44 15.46
CA GLN A 23 2.09 -6.89 15.40
C GLN A 23 1.13 -7.42 16.47
N GLU A 24 1.32 -7.01 17.72
CA GLU A 24 0.54 -7.44 18.88
C GLU A 24 -0.92 -7.04 18.76
N ILE A 25 -1.21 -5.79 18.42
CA ILE A 25 -2.57 -5.28 18.23
C ILE A 25 -3.33 -6.10 17.17
N LEU A 26 -2.69 -6.40 16.04
CA LEU A 26 -3.35 -7.14 14.96
C LEU A 26 -3.54 -8.63 15.30
N LYS A 27 -2.62 -9.22 16.06
CA LYS A 27 -2.78 -10.58 16.61
C LYS A 27 -3.93 -10.63 17.60
N GLY A 28 -3.96 -9.69 18.56
CA GLY A 28 -5.06 -9.53 19.51
C GLY A 28 -6.41 -9.32 18.81
N ALA A 29 -6.45 -8.53 17.74
CA ALA A 29 -7.66 -8.33 16.93
C ALA A 29 -8.17 -9.64 16.30
N ARG A 30 -7.26 -10.49 15.78
CA ARG A 30 -7.64 -11.80 15.22
C ARG A 30 -8.16 -12.75 16.30
N TYR A 31 -7.50 -12.77 17.46
CA TYR A 31 -7.97 -13.53 18.62
C TYR A 31 -9.39 -13.09 19.04
N VAL A 32 -9.58 -11.78 19.20
CA VAL A 32 -10.88 -11.20 19.57
C VAL A 32 -11.93 -11.51 18.50
N LYS A 33 -11.60 -11.42 17.21
CA LYS A 33 -12.52 -11.74 16.11
C LYS A 33 -13.09 -13.16 16.24
N LYS A 34 -12.24 -14.15 16.53
CA LYS A 34 -12.62 -15.56 16.69
C LYS A 34 -13.43 -15.84 17.96
N HIS A 35 -13.23 -15.08 19.04
CA HIS A 35 -13.86 -15.37 20.32
C HIS A 35 -15.32 -14.84 20.41
N PRO A 36 -16.35 -15.66 20.68
CA PRO A 36 -17.75 -15.25 20.57
C PRO A 36 -18.18 -14.14 21.54
N GLN A 37 -17.51 -14.03 22.69
CA GLN A 37 -17.87 -13.07 23.75
C GLN A 37 -16.99 -11.80 23.80
N LEU A 38 -15.93 -11.72 23.01
CA LEU A 38 -15.01 -10.57 23.04
C LEU A 38 -15.32 -9.59 21.91
N PHE A 39 -15.29 -8.29 22.23
CA PHE A 39 -15.47 -7.18 21.28
C PHE A 39 -14.35 -6.17 21.52
N ALA A 40 -13.73 -5.70 20.45
CA ALA A 40 -12.51 -4.93 20.55
C ALA A 40 -12.80 -3.42 20.66
N VAL A 41 -12.07 -2.76 21.56
CA VAL A 41 -11.98 -1.30 21.64
C VAL A 41 -10.53 -0.92 21.34
N TYR A 42 -10.32 -0.20 20.23
CA TYR A 42 -9.02 0.32 19.82
C TYR A 42 -8.89 1.75 20.33
N VAL A 43 -7.97 1.99 21.26
CA VAL A 43 -7.66 3.32 21.76
C VAL A 43 -6.41 3.83 21.03
N THR A 44 -6.53 4.97 20.36
CA THR A 44 -5.48 5.61 19.56
C THR A 44 -5.39 7.08 19.90
N ASN A 45 -4.28 7.73 19.54
CA ASN A 45 -4.11 9.17 19.68
C ASN A 45 -4.34 9.88 18.33
N PHE A 46 -4.72 11.15 18.38
CA PHE A 46 -4.77 12.00 17.19
C PHE A 46 -3.40 12.06 16.51
N SER A 47 -3.38 11.98 15.18
CA SER A 47 -2.15 12.03 14.37
C SER A 47 -1.12 10.91 14.65
N CYS A 48 -1.51 9.80 15.29
CA CYS A 48 -0.61 8.68 15.48
C CYS A 48 -0.20 8.05 14.15
N GLY A 49 1.12 7.91 13.95
CA GLY A 49 1.66 7.58 12.65
C GLY A 49 1.40 6.16 12.18
N PRO A 50 1.81 5.13 12.94
CA PRO A 50 1.48 3.73 12.65
C PRO A 50 -0.03 3.49 12.52
N ASP A 51 -0.83 4.17 13.35
CA ASP A 51 -2.29 4.00 13.39
C ASP A 51 -3.00 4.49 12.13
N SER A 52 -2.34 5.33 11.32
CA SER A 52 -2.82 5.65 9.97
C SER A 52 -2.99 4.42 9.08
N PHE A 53 -2.31 3.30 9.39
CA PHE A 53 -2.49 2.00 8.73
C PHE A 53 -3.21 1.00 9.63
N LEU A 54 -2.79 0.90 10.90
CA LEU A 54 -3.25 -0.16 11.82
C LEU A 54 -4.76 -0.10 12.08
N VAL A 55 -5.35 1.09 12.19
CA VAL A 55 -6.80 1.23 12.41
C VAL A 55 -7.60 0.68 11.23
N GLY A 56 -7.12 0.91 10.00
CA GLY A 56 -7.72 0.33 8.80
C GLY A 56 -7.61 -1.19 8.79
N TYR A 57 -6.43 -1.73 9.11
CA TYR A 57 -6.18 -3.17 9.16
C TYR A 57 -6.97 -3.87 10.28
N PHE A 58 -7.09 -3.23 11.43
CA PHE A 58 -7.91 -3.67 12.54
C PHE A 58 -9.38 -3.78 12.14
N ARG A 59 -9.94 -2.75 11.48
CA ARG A 59 -11.32 -2.79 10.96
C ARG A 59 -11.51 -3.90 9.93
N ASP A 60 -10.52 -4.14 9.07
CA ASP A 60 -10.55 -5.22 8.09
C ASP A 60 -10.59 -6.62 8.74
N ILE A 61 -9.95 -6.78 9.90
CA ILE A 61 -9.99 -8.02 10.69
C ILE A 61 -11.35 -8.16 11.37
N MET A 62 -11.87 -7.09 11.97
CA MET A 62 -13.13 -7.10 12.70
C MET A 62 -14.35 -7.29 11.79
N LYS A 63 -14.34 -6.76 10.55
CA LYS A 63 -15.44 -6.85 9.57
C LYS A 63 -16.79 -6.50 10.20
N ASN A 64 -17.77 -7.40 10.14
CA ASN A 64 -19.12 -7.17 10.69
C ASN A 64 -19.16 -7.27 12.21
N LYS A 65 -18.12 -7.79 12.86
CA LYS A 65 -18.07 -7.90 14.32
C LYS A 65 -17.86 -6.51 14.89
N PRO A 66 -18.75 -6.01 15.77
CA PRO A 66 -18.64 -4.67 16.32
C PRO A 66 -17.28 -4.44 16.97
N SER A 67 -16.70 -3.29 16.64
CA SER A 67 -15.49 -2.78 17.27
C SER A 67 -15.59 -1.27 17.40
N LEU A 68 -15.01 -0.71 18.46
CA LEU A 68 -14.98 0.72 18.72
C LEU A 68 -13.57 1.25 18.50
N THR A 69 -13.41 2.35 17.75
CA THR A 69 -12.14 3.10 17.69
C THR A 69 -12.31 4.40 18.47
N LEU A 70 -11.62 4.54 19.59
CA LEU A 70 -11.55 5.76 20.39
C LEU A 70 -10.26 6.50 20.05
N GLU A 71 -10.40 7.69 19.47
CA GLU A 71 -9.27 8.57 19.20
C GLU A 71 -9.24 9.65 20.28
N LEU A 72 -8.13 9.71 21.00
CA LEU A 72 -7.89 10.64 22.10
C LEU A 72 -7.01 11.79 21.61
N ASP A 73 -7.48 12.99 21.86
CA ASP A 73 -6.73 14.25 21.72
C ASP A 73 -6.66 14.96 23.08
N SER A 74 -5.74 15.92 23.26
CA SER A 74 -5.53 16.64 24.52
C SER A 74 -6.76 17.41 25.02
N HIS A 75 -7.73 17.68 24.15
CA HIS A 75 -8.99 18.37 24.44
C HIS A 75 -10.22 17.43 24.45
N SER A 76 -10.03 16.12 24.58
CA SER A 76 -11.15 15.17 24.60
C SER A 76 -12.00 15.36 25.86
N ALA A 77 -13.28 15.72 25.69
CA ALA A 77 -14.22 15.83 26.81
C ALA A 77 -14.71 14.45 27.25
N ASP A 78 -14.71 14.18 28.57
CA ASP A 78 -15.10 12.90 29.18
C ASP A 78 -16.50 12.44 28.74
N THR A 79 -17.45 13.36 28.63
CA THR A 79 -18.83 13.06 28.19
C THR A 79 -18.88 12.47 26.78
N GLY A 80 -17.99 12.90 25.88
CA GLY A 80 -17.92 12.39 24.50
C GLY A 80 -17.40 10.96 24.42
N ILE A 81 -16.60 10.52 25.39
CA ILE A 81 -16.09 9.13 25.45
C ILE A 81 -17.17 8.21 26.00
N ASN A 82 -17.82 8.59 27.11
CA ASN A 82 -18.86 7.78 27.76
C ASN A 82 -20.02 7.47 26.82
N THR A 83 -20.55 8.47 26.13
CA THR A 83 -21.66 8.29 25.16
C THR A 83 -21.31 7.35 24.01
N ARG A 84 -20.05 7.36 23.53
CA ARG A 84 -19.58 6.44 22.49
C ARG A 84 -19.44 5.01 23.00
N ILE A 85 -19.05 4.83 24.27
CA ILE A 85 -18.97 3.52 24.91
C ILE A 85 -20.37 2.95 25.13
N GLU A 86 -21.31 3.74 25.66
CA GLU A 86 -22.71 3.36 25.85
C GLU A 86 -23.34 2.91 24.52
N ALA A 87 -23.25 3.74 23.48
CA ALA A 87 -23.75 3.41 22.15
C ALA A 87 -23.09 2.14 21.57
N PHE A 88 -21.81 1.91 21.86
CA PHE A 88 -21.11 0.70 21.43
C PHE A 88 -21.63 -0.56 22.13
N LEU A 89 -21.91 -0.49 23.44
CA LEU A 89 -22.50 -1.60 24.19
C LEU A 89 -23.88 -1.99 23.63
N ASP A 90 -24.72 -1.01 23.30
CA ASP A 90 -26.03 -1.26 22.66
C ASP A 90 -25.89 -1.99 21.32
N ILE A 91 -24.90 -1.61 20.50
CA ILE A 91 -24.60 -2.28 19.22
C ILE A 91 -24.15 -3.73 19.47
N VAL A 92 -23.32 -3.98 20.48
CA VAL A 92 -22.84 -5.31 20.83
C VAL A 92 -24.00 -6.21 21.28
N GLU A 93 -24.90 -5.71 22.12
CA GLU A 93 -26.08 -6.46 22.55
C GLU A 93 -26.98 -6.82 21.38
N ARG A 94 -27.21 -5.87 20.47
CA ARG A 94 -28.00 -6.10 19.26
C ARG A 94 -27.34 -7.10 18.33
N PHE A 95 -26.02 -7.01 18.13
CA PHE A 95 -25.27 -7.95 17.31
C PHE A 95 -25.36 -9.39 17.83
N LYS A 96 -25.26 -9.58 19.16
CA LYS A 96 -25.41 -10.90 19.79
C LYS A 96 -26.79 -11.52 19.53
N LYS A 97 -27.85 -10.69 19.49
CA LYS A 97 -29.23 -11.13 19.19
C LYS A 97 -29.43 -11.51 17.72
N LEU A 98 -28.78 -10.79 16.81
CA LEU A 98 -28.97 -10.96 15.36
C LEU A 98 -28.10 -12.05 14.73
N ASN A 99 -27.07 -12.56 15.44
CA ASN A 99 -26.13 -13.57 14.95
C ASN A 99 -25.59 -13.30 13.54
N ILE A 100 -25.23 -12.03 13.28
CA ILE A 100 -24.75 -11.58 11.97
C ILE A 100 -23.39 -12.25 11.70
N GLN A 101 -23.33 -13.00 10.60
CA GLN A 101 -22.10 -13.59 10.12
C GLN A 101 -21.45 -12.72 9.05
N ASP A 102 -20.14 -12.87 8.86
CA ASP A 102 -19.49 -12.26 7.70
C ASP A 102 -19.97 -12.98 6.44
N GLN A 103 -20.37 -12.22 5.43
CA GLN A 103 -20.61 -12.81 4.11
C GLN A 103 -19.27 -13.29 3.54
N GLU A 104 -19.25 -14.52 3.01
CA GLU A 104 -18.14 -14.97 2.19
C GLU A 104 -18.07 -14.06 0.96
N GLN A 105 -16.97 -13.31 0.85
CA GLN A 105 -16.71 -12.54 -0.36
C GLN A 105 -16.52 -13.52 -1.52
N SER A 106 -17.00 -13.13 -2.70
CA SER A 106 -16.77 -13.83 -3.96
C SER A 106 -15.29 -14.22 -4.10
N PRO A 107 -14.94 -15.36 -4.72
CA PRO A 107 -13.57 -15.82 -4.83
C PRO A 107 -12.77 -14.93 -5.81
N PHE A 108 -12.35 -13.75 -5.36
CA PHE A 108 -11.42 -12.89 -6.08
C PHE A 108 -9.99 -13.29 -5.72
N SER A 109 -9.22 -13.73 -6.71
CA SER A 109 -7.79 -13.97 -6.55
C SER A 109 -7.01 -12.77 -7.10
N PRO A 110 -6.27 -12.02 -6.26
CA PRO A 110 -5.42 -10.96 -6.75
C PRO A 110 -4.26 -11.55 -7.56
N ALA A 111 -3.85 -10.86 -8.61
CA ALA A 111 -2.66 -11.23 -9.36
C ALA A 111 -1.42 -11.12 -8.47
N ARG A 112 -0.47 -12.04 -8.65
CA ARG A 112 0.72 -12.14 -7.80
C ARG A 112 1.95 -12.58 -8.58
N LEU A 113 3.11 -12.26 -8.03
CA LEU A 113 4.37 -12.84 -8.49
C LEU A 113 4.63 -14.14 -7.74
N GLU A 114 5.12 -15.14 -8.45
CA GLU A 114 5.55 -16.41 -7.86
C GLU A 114 6.95 -16.76 -8.34
N ILE A 115 7.81 -17.15 -7.40
CA ILE A 115 9.17 -17.59 -7.69
C ILE A 115 9.17 -19.10 -7.80
N LYS A 116 9.42 -19.64 -8.99
CA LYS A 116 9.55 -21.07 -9.24
C LYS A 116 10.89 -21.35 -9.91
N ARG A 117 11.73 -22.21 -9.30
CA ARG A 117 13.03 -22.64 -9.84
C ARG A 117 13.91 -21.47 -10.32
N SER A 118 14.03 -20.43 -9.49
CA SER A 118 14.81 -19.21 -9.79
C SER A 118 14.30 -18.36 -10.95
N GLN A 119 13.08 -18.59 -11.44
CA GLN A 119 12.38 -17.71 -12.38
C GLN A 119 11.17 -17.09 -11.69
N ILE A 120 11.01 -15.76 -11.83
CA ILE A 120 9.82 -15.06 -11.37
C ILE A 120 8.78 -15.10 -12.49
N ARG A 121 7.57 -15.52 -12.16
CA ARG A 121 6.44 -15.54 -13.07
C ARG A 121 5.31 -14.68 -12.52
N TYR A 122 4.60 -14.05 -13.44
CA TYR A 122 3.37 -13.35 -13.13
C TYR A 122 2.21 -14.34 -13.18
N ILE A 123 1.33 -14.31 -12.18
CA ILE A 123 0.09 -15.09 -12.13
C ILE A 123 -1.06 -14.10 -12.20
N SER A 124 -1.88 -14.20 -13.26
CA SER A 124 -3.07 -13.35 -13.43
C SER A 124 -4.15 -13.66 -12.39
N SER A 125 -5.16 -12.78 -12.30
CA SER A 125 -6.32 -13.02 -11.43
C SER A 125 -7.12 -14.27 -11.82
N GLU A 126 -6.92 -14.77 -13.05
CA GLU A 126 -7.53 -15.99 -13.59
C GLU A 126 -6.64 -17.23 -13.39
N GLY A 127 -5.47 -17.08 -12.77
CA GLY A 127 -4.53 -18.18 -12.52
C GLY A 127 -3.57 -18.50 -13.67
N VAL A 128 -3.56 -17.70 -14.74
CA VAL A 128 -2.66 -17.90 -15.88
C VAL A 128 -1.25 -17.44 -15.51
N SER A 129 -0.27 -18.33 -15.67
CA SER A 129 1.14 -18.02 -15.43
C SER A 129 1.82 -17.57 -16.71
N VAL A 130 2.45 -16.39 -16.68
CA VAL A 130 3.19 -15.81 -17.80
C VAL A 130 4.59 -15.35 -17.38
N SER A 131 5.49 -15.23 -18.36
CA SER A 131 6.80 -14.62 -18.17
C SER A 131 6.67 -13.12 -17.91
N LEU A 132 7.60 -12.54 -17.15
CA LEU A 132 7.65 -11.08 -16.97
C LEU A 132 7.99 -10.33 -18.27
N TYR A 133 8.59 -11.02 -19.25
CA TYR A 133 8.91 -10.48 -20.57
C TYR A 133 7.77 -10.64 -21.59
N ASP A 134 6.60 -11.18 -21.19
CA ASP A 134 5.43 -11.25 -22.06
C ASP A 134 4.97 -9.82 -22.41
N PRO A 135 4.67 -9.51 -23.69
CA PRO A 135 4.25 -8.16 -24.10
C PRO A 135 3.03 -7.61 -23.34
N ARG A 136 2.17 -8.50 -22.81
CA ARG A 136 1.00 -8.12 -22.01
C ARG A 136 1.37 -7.66 -20.61
N VAL A 137 2.51 -8.08 -20.07
CA VAL A 137 2.97 -7.67 -18.73
C VAL A 137 3.56 -6.27 -18.84
N LYS A 138 2.87 -5.30 -18.24
CA LYS A 138 3.30 -3.90 -18.25
C LYS A 138 3.77 -3.49 -16.86
N VAL A 139 5.07 -3.16 -16.75
CA VAL A 139 5.68 -2.66 -15.51
C VAL A 139 5.34 -1.18 -15.38
N VAL A 140 4.66 -0.82 -14.31
CA VAL A 140 4.17 0.55 -14.10
C VAL A 140 4.87 1.16 -12.90
N PHE A 141 5.59 2.25 -13.14
CA PHE A 141 6.30 2.99 -12.11
C PHE A 141 5.41 4.11 -11.54
N PRO A 142 5.21 4.20 -10.21
CA PRO A 142 4.60 5.35 -9.55
C PRO A 142 5.47 6.59 -9.76
N SER A 143 4.84 7.76 -9.89
CA SER A 143 5.55 9.03 -9.96
C SER A 143 6.16 9.35 -8.59
N MET A 144 7.43 8.98 -8.41
CA MET A 144 8.25 9.31 -7.23
C MET A 144 9.24 10.44 -7.50
N GLY A 145 8.97 11.22 -8.54
CA GLY A 145 9.86 12.23 -9.11
C GLY A 145 9.87 12.07 -10.62
N ARG A 146 9.55 13.14 -11.36
CA ARG A 146 9.28 13.06 -12.81
C ARG A 146 10.46 12.43 -13.57
N ILE A 147 11.63 13.05 -13.45
CA ILE A 147 12.82 12.68 -14.22
C ILE A 147 13.28 11.26 -13.85
N THR A 148 13.44 10.99 -12.55
CA THR A 148 13.89 9.68 -12.06
C THR A 148 12.94 8.55 -12.43
N THR A 149 11.63 8.78 -12.38
CA THR A 149 10.62 7.76 -12.75
C THR A 149 10.61 7.50 -14.25
N GLU A 150 10.68 8.55 -15.08
CA GLU A 150 10.74 8.43 -16.55
C GLU A 150 12.02 7.67 -16.99
N ILE A 151 13.16 7.98 -16.37
CA ILE A 151 14.44 7.29 -16.63
C ILE A 151 14.41 5.84 -16.15
N ALA A 152 13.82 5.56 -14.99
CA ALA A 152 13.66 4.19 -14.51
C ALA A 152 12.82 3.36 -15.50
N ALA A 153 11.69 3.88 -15.97
CA ALA A 153 10.88 3.22 -16.99
C ALA A 153 11.65 3.03 -18.30
N ALA A 154 12.41 4.03 -18.76
CA ALA A 154 13.26 3.92 -19.95
C ALA A 154 14.36 2.85 -19.80
N THR A 155 14.97 2.75 -18.62
CA THR A 155 16.00 1.76 -18.32
C THR A 155 15.42 0.35 -18.36
N PHE A 156 14.23 0.14 -17.79
CA PHE A 156 13.53 -1.15 -17.85
C PHE A 156 13.15 -1.54 -19.29
N ARG A 157 12.74 -0.56 -20.12
CA ARG A 157 12.54 -0.79 -21.56
C ARG A 157 13.84 -1.22 -22.26
N GLY A 158 14.97 -0.59 -21.93
CA GLY A 158 16.28 -0.98 -22.47
C GLY A 158 16.78 -2.37 -22.03
N ILE A 159 16.22 -2.92 -20.93
CA ILE A 159 16.47 -4.29 -20.47
C ILE A 159 15.53 -5.30 -21.16
N GLY A 160 14.43 -4.84 -21.77
CA GLY A 160 13.47 -5.66 -22.52
C GLY A 160 12.12 -5.84 -21.84
N PHE A 161 11.83 -5.10 -20.77
CA PHE A 161 10.49 -5.08 -20.17
C PHE A 161 9.58 -4.08 -20.89
N ASN A 162 8.30 -4.40 -21.02
CA ASN A 162 7.29 -3.40 -21.37
C ASN A 162 7.04 -2.53 -20.12
N ALA A 163 7.64 -1.34 -20.06
CA ALA A 163 7.64 -0.49 -18.88
C ALA A 163 7.19 0.94 -19.19
N ASP A 164 6.43 1.52 -18.26
CA ASP A 164 5.86 2.85 -18.36
C ASP A 164 5.81 3.54 -17.00
N SER A 165 5.77 4.86 -17.01
CA SER A 165 5.69 5.69 -15.80
C SER A 165 4.34 6.37 -15.74
N VAL A 166 3.68 6.35 -14.58
CA VAL A 166 2.47 7.16 -14.39
C VAL A 166 2.85 8.64 -14.45
N PRO A 167 1.98 9.51 -15.01
CA PRO A 167 2.24 10.94 -15.07
C PRO A 167 2.30 11.55 -13.66
N ASN A 168 2.86 12.76 -13.57
CA ASN A 168 2.90 13.52 -12.33
C ASN A 168 1.48 13.68 -11.75
N PRO A 169 1.29 13.44 -10.44
CA PRO A 169 -0.02 13.54 -9.82
C PRO A 169 -0.64 14.93 -9.99
N SER A 170 -1.86 14.96 -10.48
CA SER A 170 -2.68 16.17 -10.56
C SER A 170 -3.53 16.33 -9.30
N PHE A 171 -4.27 17.44 -9.20
CA PHE A 171 -5.27 17.60 -8.15
C PHE A 171 -6.35 16.50 -8.20
N LYS A 172 -6.72 16.03 -9.40
CA LYS A 172 -7.63 14.90 -9.58
C LYS A 172 -7.05 13.62 -8.95
N THR A 173 -5.77 13.34 -9.20
CA THR A 173 -5.05 12.21 -8.62
C THR A 173 -5.05 12.27 -7.09
N LEU A 174 -4.81 13.46 -6.52
CA LEU A 174 -4.87 13.69 -5.07
C LEU A 174 -6.27 13.39 -4.50
N LEU A 175 -7.33 13.87 -5.16
CA LEU A 175 -8.71 13.61 -4.74
C LEU A 175 -9.05 12.11 -4.80
N ALA A 176 -8.67 11.42 -5.87
CA ALA A 176 -8.84 9.98 -5.99
C ALA A 176 -8.11 9.22 -4.88
N GLY A 177 -6.88 9.63 -4.55
CA GLY A 177 -6.12 9.10 -3.43
C GLY A 177 -6.82 9.31 -2.08
N ARG A 178 -7.27 10.54 -1.80
CA ARG A 178 -7.98 10.89 -0.56
C ARG A 178 -9.28 10.11 -0.40
N GLY A 179 -10.03 9.89 -1.48
CA GLY A 179 -11.26 9.10 -1.45
C GLY A 179 -11.05 7.60 -1.13
N ASN A 180 -9.81 7.11 -1.18
CA ASN A 180 -9.47 5.70 -0.98
C ASN A 180 -8.45 5.47 0.16
N THR A 181 -8.21 6.49 0.97
CA THR A 181 -7.30 6.46 2.12
C THR A 181 -7.99 7.11 3.33
N SER A 182 -7.40 7.00 4.52
CA SER A 182 -7.93 7.72 5.70
C SER A 182 -7.51 9.19 5.75
N CYS A 183 -6.67 9.63 4.80
CA CYS A 183 -6.02 10.94 4.78
C CYS A 183 -5.10 11.21 5.98
N LYS A 184 -4.80 10.17 6.79
CA LYS A 184 -3.85 10.22 7.91
C LYS A 184 -2.50 9.61 7.53
N GLU A 185 -2.44 8.90 6.41
CA GLU A 185 -1.23 8.36 5.81
C GLU A 185 -0.40 9.48 5.17
N CYS A 186 0.88 9.22 4.90
CA CYS A 186 1.73 10.23 4.28
C CYS A 186 1.23 10.56 2.86
N LEU A 187 1.39 11.83 2.45
CA LEU A 187 1.02 12.30 1.12
C LEU A 187 1.52 11.40 -0.03
N PRO A 188 2.77 10.87 -0.02
CA PRO A 188 3.22 9.96 -1.07
C PRO A 188 2.35 8.71 -1.22
N LEU A 189 1.86 8.11 -0.14
CA LEU A 189 0.92 6.98 -0.26
C LEU A 189 -0.36 7.42 -0.98
N ILE A 190 -0.95 8.53 -0.54
CA ILE A 190 -2.19 9.07 -1.09
C ILE A 190 -2.04 9.29 -2.61
N LEU A 191 -0.92 9.88 -3.03
CA LEU A 191 -0.62 10.10 -4.44
C LEU A 191 -0.42 8.78 -5.20
N THR A 192 0.33 7.81 -4.66
CA THR A 192 0.53 6.50 -5.32
C THR A 192 -0.78 5.72 -5.46
N VAL A 193 -1.66 5.76 -4.45
CA VAL A 193 -3.00 5.18 -4.52
C VAL A 193 -3.82 5.84 -5.64
N GLY A 194 -3.85 7.18 -5.66
CA GLY A 194 -4.56 7.93 -6.68
C GLY A 194 -4.03 7.64 -8.09
N SER A 195 -2.71 7.66 -8.27
CA SER A 195 -2.05 7.39 -9.55
C SER A 195 -2.29 5.98 -10.04
N LEU A 196 -2.27 4.97 -9.15
CA LEU A 196 -2.60 3.60 -9.51
C LEU A 196 -4.05 3.49 -10.01
N LEU A 197 -5.00 4.06 -9.26
CA LEU A 197 -6.42 4.00 -9.64
C LEU A 197 -6.67 4.73 -10.96
N GLU A 198 -6.12 5.93 -11.12
CA GLU A 198 -6.25 6.71 -12.36
C GLU A 198 -5.60 6.01 -13.55
N TYR A 199 -4.43 5.36 -13.36
CA TYR A 199 -3.79 4.54 -14.39
C TYR A 199 -4.69 3.38 -14.82
N LEU A 200 -5.30 2.67 -13.86
CA LEU A 200 -6.18 1.54 -14.16
C LEU A 200 -7.48 1.97 -14.85
N GLU A 201 -8.00 3.16 -14.53
CA GLU A 201 -9.16 3.74 -15.21
C GLU A 201 -8.86 4.13 -16.67
N GLN A 202 -7.65 4.63 -16.94
CA GLN A 202 -7.21 5.05 -18.28
C GLN A 202 -6.67 3.90 -19.14
N ARG A 203 -6.61 2.70 -18.58
CA ARG A 203 -6.06 1.52 -19.22
C ARG A 203 -6.90 1.13 -20.44
N LYS A 204 -6.27 1.10 -21.61
CA LYS A 204 -6.96 0.83 -22.89
C LYS A 204 -7.13 -0.66 -23.19
N ASP A 205 -6.23 -1.50 -22.71
CA ASP A 205 -6.25 -2.95 -22.97
C ASP A 205 -6.72 -3.72 -21.72
N GLU A 206 -7.89 -4.35 -21.81
CA GLU A 206 -8.43 -5.21 -20.74
C GLU A 206 -7.58 -6.46 -20.49
N LYS A 207 -6.72 -6.86 -21.45
CA LYS A 207 -5.82 -8.01 -21.33
C LYS A 207 -4.44 -7.67 -20.78
N GLU A 208 -4.13 -6.39 -20.56
CA GLU A 208 -2.88 -5.98 -19.91
C GLU A 208 -2.73 -6.63 -18.52
N LEU A 209 -1.51 -7.02 -18.18
CA LEU A 209 -1.16 -7.59 -16.89
C LEU A 209 -0.29 -6.57 -16.18
N THR A 210 -0.91 -5.76 -15.33
CA THR A 210 -0.25 -4.63 -14.70
C THR A 210 0.65 -5.14 -13.58
N LEU A 211 1.94 -4.82 -13.66
CA LEU A 211 2.94 -5.07 -12.63
C LEU A 211 3.38 -3.73 -12.03
N TYR A 212 2.77 -3.34 -10.92
CA TYR A 212 3.04 -2.06 -10.29
C TYR A 212 4.31 -2.12 -9.44
N PHE A 213 5.27 -1.25 -9.73
CA PHE A 213 6.52 -1.17 -8.97
C PHE A 213 6.29 -0.40 -7.68
N MET A 214 6.41 -1.08 -6.54
CA MET A 214 6.32 -0.43 -5.23
C MET A 214 7.40 -1.02 -4.34
N PRO A 215 8.59 -0.39 -4.28
CA PRO A 215 9.67 -0.88 -3.45
C PRO A 215 9.27 -0.82 -1.98
N THR A 216 9.89 -1.66 -1.17
CA THR A 216 9.66 -1.72 0.26
C THR A 216 10.98 -1.63 1.01
N THR A 217 10.92 -1.20 2.26
CA THR A 217 12.08 -1.09 3.15
C THR A 217 11.77 -1.81 4.46
N SER A 218 12.81 -2.32 5.12
CA SER A 218 12.69 -2.83 6.50
C SER A 218 12.78 -1.69 7.51
N GLY A 219 12.01 -1.79 8.60
CA GLY A 219 12.11 -0.88 9.74
C GLY A 219 10.81 -0.14 10.06
N GLY A 220 10.90 0.87 10.93
CA GLY A 220 9.74 1.60 11.46
C GLY A 220 9.13 2.65 10.52
N CYS A 221 9.68 2.83 9.30
CA CYS A 221 9.13 3.79 8.34
C CYS A 221 7.76 3.31 7.81
N ARG A 222 6.80 4.24 7.69
CA ARG A 222 5.47 3.97 7.10
C ARG A 222 5.54 3.46 5.66
N PHE A 223 6.61 3.77 4.94
CA PHE A 223 6.84 3.30 3.57
C PHE A 223 6.81 1.77 3.44
N SER A 224 7.26 1.04 4.47
CA SER A 224 7.18 -0.43 4.52
C SER A 224 5.75 -0.96 4.32
N GLN A 225 4.73 -0.19 4.73
CA GLN A 225 3.32 -0.58 4.63
C GLN A 225 2.65 -0.18 3.31
N TYR A 226 3.31 0.57 2.42
CA TYR A 226 2.64 1.08 1.22
C TYR A 226 2.19 -0.05 0.29
N HIS A 227 3.08 -1.00 0.04
CA HIS A 227 2.76 -2.16 -0.79
C HIS A 227 1.69 -3.05 -0.14
N VAL A 228 1.69 -3.20 1.19
CA VAL A 228 0.66 -3.94 1.94
C VAL A 228 -0.70 -3.26 1.79
N PHE A 229 -0.74 -1.94 1.96
CA PHE A 229 -1.93 -1.12 1.79
C PHE A 229 -2.50 -1.25 0.37
N LEU A 230 -1.66 -1.09 -0.65
CA LEU A 230 -2.08 -1.18 -2.06
C LEU A 230 -2.57 -2.59 -2.43
N LYS A 231 -1.90 -3.66 -1.97
CA LYS A 231 -2.37 -5.04 -2.14
C LYS A 231 -3.77 -5.25 -1.54
N LYS A 232 -3.98 -4.74 -0.31
CA LYS A 232 -5.30 -4.81 0.35
C LYS A 232 -6.35 -4.00 -0.40
N LEU A 233 -6.01 -2.82 -0.90
CA LEU A 233 -6.91 -1.99 -1.70
C LEU A 233 -7.35 -2.70 -2.98
N VAL A 234 -6.40 -3.30 -3.71
CA VAL A 234 -6.65 -4.12 -4.91
C VAL A 234 -7.61 -5.27 -4.59
N GLY A 235 -7.39 -5.98 -3.47
CA GLY A 235 -8.29 -7.05 -3.01
C GLY A 235 -9.69 -6.55 -2.70
N LYS A 236 -9.82 -5.44 -1.95
CA LYS A 236 -11.12 -4.86 -1.56
C LYS A 236 -11.93 -4.38 -2.77
N LYS A 237 -11.27 -3.75 -3.73
CA LYS A 237 -11.89 -3.27 -4.97
C LYS A 237 -12.00 -4.34 -6.06
N GLN A 238 -11.47 -5.54 -5.81
CA GLN A 238 -11.43 -6.65 -6.78
C GLN A 238 -10.80 -6.24 -8.12
N LEU A 239 -9.71 -5.46 -8.07
CA LEU A 239 -9.03 -4.95 -9.26
C LEU A 239 -8.24 -6.08 -9.95
N LYS A 240 -8.74 -6.56 -11.09
CA LYS A 240 -8.17 -7.69 -11.83
C LYS A 240 -6.79 -7.36 -12.40
N ASN A 241 -5.91 -8.36 -12.45
CA ASN A 241 -4.63 -8.31 -13.16
C ASN A 241 -3.71 -7.17 -12.70
N VAL A 242 -3.69 -6.91 -11.39
CA VAL A 242 -2.75 -5.99 -10.74
C VAL A 242 -1.89 -6.77 -9.77
N ALA A 243 -0.60 -6.91 -10.08
CA ALA A 243 0.41 -7.48 -9.18
C ALA A 243 1.41 -6.40 -8.75
N PHE A 244 2.14 -6.66 -7.68
CA PHE A 244 3.15 -5.74 -7.16
C PHE A 244 4.54 -6.32 -7.28
N LEU A 245 5.46 -5.54 -7.86
CA LEU A 245 6.89 -5.79 -7.81
C LEU A 245 7.47 -5.02 -6.62
N SER A 246 7.58 -5.70 -5.48
CA SER A 246 8.14 -5.15 -4.26
C SER A 246 9.53 -5.73 -4.00
N LEU A 247 10.53 -5.02 -4.50
CA LEU A 247 11.92 -5.29 -4.16
C LEU A 247 12.20 -4.81 -2.74
N ASN A 248 12.98 -5.59 -1.98
CA ASN A 248 13.33 -5.28 -0.59
C ASN A 248 14.83 -4.99 -0.48
N THR A 249 15.18 -4.05 0.38
CA THR A 249 16.54 -3.80 0.89
C THR A 249 17.29 -5.04 1.39
N ALA A 250 16.61 -6.07 1.93
CA ALA A 250 17.24 -7.27 2.49
C ALA A 250 18.05 -8.11 1.49
N ASN A 251 17.79 -7.94 0.18
CA ASN A 251 18.59 -8.54 -0.88
C ASN A 251 19.19 -7.48 -1.82
N SER A 252 19.34 -6.24 -1.36
CA SER A 252 19.82 -5.10 -2.13
C SER A 252 19.05 -4.87 -3.43
N TYR A 253 17.73 -5.11 -3.43
CA TYR A 253 16.89 -5.06 -4.64
C TYR A 253 17.28 -6.09 -5.72
N GLY A 254 18.14 -7.05 -5.38
CA GLY A 254 18.57 -8.13 -6.26
C GLY A 254 17.52 -9.23 -6.44
N GLY A 255 17.73 -10.10 -7.41
CA GLY A 255 16.96 -11.34 -7.58
C GLY A 255 15.88 -11.32 -8.67
N VAL A 256 15.65 -10.17 -9.33
CA VAL A 256 14.75 -10.10 -10.49
C VAL A 256 15.50 -10.05 -11.82
N MET A 257 16.73 -9.50 -11.82
CA MET A 257 17.49 -9.23 -13.03
C MET A 257 18.97 -9.61 -12.86
N GLY A 258 19.67 -9.84 -13.98
CA GLY A 258 21.09 -10.19 -13.97
C GLY A 258 21.98 -9.05 -13.48
N THR A 259 23.23 -9.36 -13.12
CA THR A 259 24.20 -8.37 -12.61
C THR A 259 24.42 -7.20 -13.58
N PHE A 260 24.43 -7.45 -14.89
CA PHE A 260 24.56 -6.40 -15.91
C PHE A 260 23.34 -5.48 -15.99
N ASP A 261 22.14 -6.01 -15.76
CA ASP A 261 20.91 -5.22 -15.74
C ASP A 261 20.83 -4.35 -14.48
N MET A 262 21.30 -4.87 -13.35
CA MET A 262 21.43 -4.09 -12.12
C MET A 262 22.36 -2.89 -12.29
N ILE A 263 23.47 -3.04 -13.03
CA ILE A 263 24.37 -1.93 -13.34
C ILE A 263 23.64 -0.85 -14.15
N LYS A 264 22.85 -1.23 -15.16
CA LYS A 264 22.05 -0.27 -15.94
C LYS A 264 21.05 0.48 -15.07
N ILE A 265 20.37 -0.22 -14.14
CA ILE A 265 19.43 0.39 -13.20
C ILE A 265 20.14 1.41 -12.30
N VAL A 266 21.32 1.08 -11.77
CA VAL A 266 22.11 1.99 -10.94
C VAL A 266 22.54 3.22 -11.74
N TYR A 267 23.02 3.07 -12.97
CA TYR A 267 23.34 4.21 -13.84
C TYR A 267 22.11 5.07 -14.11
N GLY A 268 20.96 4.46 -14.41
CA GLY A 268 19.71 5.19 -14.61
C GLY A 268 19.30 6.00 -13.37
N LEU A 269 19.45 5.42 -12.18
CA LEU A 269 19.18 6.11 -10.92
C LEU A 269 20.11 7.32 -10.73
N ILE A 270 21.43 7.13 -10.90
CA ILE A 270 22.43 8.20 -10.74
C ILE A 270 22.18 9.32 -11.77
N ILE A 271 21.92 8.98 -13.02
CA ILE A 271 21.61 9.97 -14.07
C ILE A 271 20.35 10.75 -13.70
N GLY A 272 19.30 10.06 -13.23
CA GLY A 272 18.06 10.71 -12.82
C GLY A 272 18.23 11.67 -11.64
N ASP A 273 19.02 11.27 -10.65
CA ASP A 273 19.37 12.09 -9.49
C ASP A 273 20.14 13.35 -9.90
N ILE A 274 21.21 13.20 -10.69
CA ILE A 274 22.00 14.32 -11.21
C ILE A 274 21.14 15.27 -12.05
N MET A 275 20.26 14.74 -12.91
CA MET A 275 19.39 15.57 -13.74
C MET A 275 18.35 16.34 -12.92
N ASP A 276 17.78 15.73 -11.87
CA ASP A 276 16.87 16.45 -10.98
C ASP A 276 17.61 17.51 -10.17
N ASP A 277 18.82 17.23 -9.70
CA ASP A 277 19.70 18.21 -9.04
C ASP A 277 20.02 19.40 -9.95
N ILE A 278 20.43 19.16 -11.20
CA ILE A 278 20.67 20.22 -12.19
C ILE A 278 19.42 21.09 -12.36
N LYS A 279 18.25 20.48 -12.51
CA LYS A 279 16.98 21.19 -12.62
C LYS A 279 16.68 22.02 -11.36
N ASN A 280 16.89 21.46 -10.18
CA ASN A 280 16.65 22.15 -8.91
C ASN A 280 17.62 23.34 -8.73
N VAL A 281 18.89 23.18 -9.12
CA VAL A 281 19.88 24.26 -9.15
C VAL A 281 19.48 25.37 -10.13
N ILE A 282 19.02 25.02 -11.34
CA ILE A 282 18.49 26.00 -12.30
C ILE A 282 17.30 26.75 -11.70
N LEU A 283 16.34 26.05 -11.09
CA LEU A 283 15.17 26.66 -10.46
C LEU A 283 15.51 27.61 -9.30
N ALA A 284 16.60 27.33 -8.59
CA ALA A 284 17.04 28.12 -7.44
C ALA A 284 17.90 29.32 -7.86
N LEU A 285 18.84 29.15 -8.79
CA LEU A 285 19.89 30.12 -9.11
C LEU A 285 19.66 30.91 -10.40
N ALA A 286 18.82 30.43 -11.32
CA ALA A 286 18.64 31.12 -12.60
C ALA A 286 17.96 32.47 -12.39
N LYS A 287 18.57 33.53 -12.96
CA LYS A 287 18.01 34.88 -13.01
C LYS A 287 16.69 34.92 -13.81
N ASP A 288 16.63 34.14 -14.88
CA ASP A 288 15.43 33.93 -15.69
C ASP A 288 15.12 32.42 -15.73
N LYS A 289 14.12 32.01 -14.95
CA LYS A 289 13.78 30.59 -14.77
C LYS A 289 13.12 30.00 -16.01
N GLU A 290 12.27 30.76 -16.69
CA GLU A 290 11.53 30.25 -17.85
C GLU A 290 12.47 29.98 -19.01
N LYS A 291 13.41 30.89 -19.27
CA LYS A 291 14.43 30.69 -20.30
C LYS A 291 15.41 29.57 -19.95
N ALA A 292 15.78 29.44 -18.67
CA ALA A 292 16.72 28.41 -18.24
C ALA A 292 16.13 26.98 -18.25
N LEU A 293 14.81 26.83 -18.10
CA LEU A 293 14.11 25.54 -18.21
C LEU A 293 13.80 25.10 -19.64
N GLN A 294 14.03 25.97 -20.64
CA GLN A 294 13.88 25.65 -22.07
C GLN A 294 15.13 24.99 -22.67
N ILE A 295 16.25 24.97 -21.95
CA ILE A 295 17.54 24.36 -22.33
C ILE A 295 17.54 22.90 -21.86
#